data_AF-J3LTK1-F1
#
_entry.id   AF-J3LTK1-F1
#
_cell.length_a   1.000
_cell.length_b   1.000
_cell.length_c   1.000
_cell.angle_alpha   90.00
_cell.angle_beta   90.00
_cell.angle_gamma   90.00
#
_symmetry.space_group_name_H-M   'P 1'
#
loop_
_entity.id
_entity.type
_entity.pdbx_description
1 polymer ?
#
loop_
_entity_poly.entity_id
_entity_poly.type
_entity_poly.pdbx_seq_one_letter_code
_entity_poly.pdbx_strand_id
1 'polypeptide(L)'
;MESATPAPYVVEDCGPNLQLFSDGTVVRFDDYNILPPLHDLLRDRDVDYAARLRATGKRVELVEFEGQHHGFFAAEPFGDAGSELVRVVSRFVYGNAAASNY
;
A
#
# COMPACT_ATOMS: atom_id res chain seq x y z
N MET A 1 -25.71 -5.69 39.72
CA MET A 1 -26.36 -4.79 38.75
C MET A 1 -25.66 -5.05 37.43
N GLU A 2 -26.34 -5.72 36.51
CA GLU A 2 -25.83 -5.98 35.15
C GLU A 2 -25.58 -4.63 34.47
N SER A 3 -24.33 -4.32 34.15
CA SER A 3 -24.01 -3.16 33.31
C SER A 3 -24.55 -3.44 31.91
N ALA A 4 -25.56 -2.70 31.46
CA ALA A 4 -26.09 -2.87 30.11
C ALA A 4 -25.00 -2.55 29.07
N THR A 5 -24.67 -3.52 28.21
CA THR A 5 -23.74 -3.28 27.10
C THR A 5 -24.36 -2.24 26.16
N PRO A 6 -23.65 -1.14 25.85
CA PRO A 6 -24.17 -0.13 24.95
C PRO A 6 -24.35 -0.69 23.53
N ALA A 7 -25.33 -0.16 22.80
CA ALA A 7 -25.55 -0.58 21.41
C ALA A 7 -24.29 -0.32 20.56
N PRO A 8 -23.91 -1.25 19.66
CA PRO A 8 -22.76 -1.06 18.80
C PRO A 8 -22.83 0.26 18.01
N TYR A 9 -21.75 1.02 17.97
CA TYR A 9 -21.63 2.27 17.21
C TYR A 9 -20.37 2.26 16.34
N VAL A 10 -20.35 3.07 15.27
CA VAL A 10 -19.21 3.15 14.36
C VAL A 10 -18.07 3.92 15.04
N VAL A 11 -16.90 3.30 15.11
CA VAL A 11 -15.69 3.88 15.71
C VAL A 11 -14.70 4.35 14.65
N GLU A 12 -14.63 3.64 13.53
CA GLU A 12 -13.85 4.04 12.36
C GLU A 12 -14.64 3.82 11.07
N ASP A 13 -14.63 4.85 10.24
CA ASP A 13 -15.22 4.85 8.91
C ASP A 13 -14.09 4.93 7.89
N CYS A 14 -13.71 3.77 7.34
CA CYS A 14 -12.65 3.63 6.36
C CYS A 14 -13.22 3.66 4.93
N GLY A 15 -14.15 4.59 4.69
CA GLY A 15 -14.76 4.79 3.38
C GLY A 15 -15.74 3.66 3.00
N PRO A 16 -16.05 3.47 1.70
CA PRO A 16 -17.21 2.68 1.28
C PRO A 16 -17.10 1.18 1.57
N ASN A 17 -15.91 0.68 1.95
CA ASN A 17 -15.60 -0.74 1.97
C ASN A 17 -15.37 -1.32 3.37
N LEU A 18 -15.20 -0.49 4.40
CA LEU A 18 -14.88 -0.98 5.74
C LEU A 18 -15.39 -0.03 6.82
N GLN A 19 -16.22 -0.56 7.72
CA GLN A 19 -16.66 0.11 8.94
C GLN A 19 -16.27 -0.75 10.15
N LEU A 20 -15.68 -0.11 11.16
CA LEU A 20 -15.38 -0.74 12.45
C LEU A 20 -16.46 -0.35 13.47
N PHE A 21 -17.11 -1.35 14.07
CA PHE A 21 -18.13 -1.16 15.10
C PHE A 21 -17.57 -1.52 16.49
N SER A 22 -17.99 -0.79 17.53
CA SER A 22 -17.66 -1.10 18.92
C SER A 22 -18.90 -1.12 19.80
N ASP A 23 -18.93 -2.07 20.72
CA ASP A 23 -19.89 -2.18 21.84
C ASP A 23 -19.38 -1.48 23.13
N GLY A 24 -18.41 -0.57 23.00
CA GLY A 24 -17.79 0.13 24.12
C GLY A 24 -16.55 -0.56 24.71
N THR A 25 -16.16 -1.73 24.22
CA THR A 25 -14.94 -2.44 24.70
C THR A 25 -13.67 -2.13 23.90
N VAL A 26 -13.79 -1.44 22.76
CA VAL A 26 -12.64 -1.13 21.90
C VAL A 26 -11.85 0.04 22.51
N VAL A 27 -10.61 -0.22 22.91
CA VAL A 27 -9.66 0.83 23.32
C VAL A 27 -8.94 1.31 22.08
N ARG A 28 -9.13 2.59 21.71
CA ARG A 28 -8.35 3.22 20.65
C ARG A 28 -7.04 3.74 21.23
N PHE A 29 -5.97 3.60 20.45
CA PHE A 29 -4.75 4.37 20.70
C PHE A 29 -4.95 5.75 20.08
N ASP A 30 -4.91 6.81 20.89
CA ASP A 30 -5.16 8.20 20.46
C ASP A 30 -4.15 8.69 19.40
N ASP A 31 -3.06 7.94 19.20
CA ASP A 31 -1.95 8.27 18.33
C ASP A 31 -2.11 7.79 16.87
N TYR A 32 -3.27 7.27 16.48
CA TYR A 32 -3.47 6.80 15.08
C TYR A 32 -3.32 7.93 14.04
N ASN A 33 -3.51 9.19 14.45
CA ASN A 33 -3.29 10.39 13.61
C ASN A 33 -1.82 10.88 13.60
N ILE A 34 -0.94 10.28 14.41
CA ILE A 34 0.51 10.55 14.42
C ILE A 34 1.23 9.55 13.49
N LEU A 35 0.53 8.51 13.04
CA LEU A 35 1.04 7.64 12.00
C LEU A 35 1.17 8.47 10.71
N PRO A 36 2.36 8.48 10.06
CA PRO A 36 2.51 9.11 8.75
C PRO A 36 1.41 8.61 7.80
N PRO A 37 0.99 9.41 6.79
CA PRO A 37 -0.11 9.07 5.88
C PRO A 37 0.04 7.61 5.48
N LEU A 38 -1.00 6.82 5.80
CA LEU A 38 -0.97 5.36 5.81
C LEU A 38 -0.14 4.85 4.63
N HIS A 39 1.14 4.53 4.91
CA HIS A 39 2.03 4.01 3.88
C HIS A 39 1.39 2.74 3.32
N ASP A 40 1.70 2.38 2.07
CA ASP A 40 1.15 1.18 1.46
C ASP A 40 1.31 -0.03 2.41
N LEU A 41 0.19 -0.52 2.95
CA LEU A 41 0.18 -1.63 3.92
C LEU A 41 0.76 -2.92 3.32
N LEU A 42 0.89 -2.98 1.99
CA LEU A 42 1.46 -4.10 1.26
C LEU A 42 2.97 -3.99 1.09
N ARG A 43 3.60 -2.87 1.49
CA ARG A 43 5.03 -2.59 1.32
C ARG A 43 5.91 -3.75 1.80
N ASP A 44 5.79 -4.14 3.05
CA ASP A 44 6.68 -5.17 3.64
C ASP A 44 6.45 -6.55 2.97
N ARG A 45 5.19 -6.84 2.59
CA ARG A 45 4.85 -8.06 1.83
C ARG A 45 5.49 -8.06 0.44
N ASP A 46 5.49 -6.92 -0.23
CA ASP A 46 6.07 -6.77 -1.57
C ASP A 46 7.61 -6.84 -1.53
N VAL A 47 8.23 -6.29 -0.48
CA VAL A 47 9.68 -6.43 -0.19
C VAL A 47 10.05 -7.92 -0.03
N ASP A 48 9.32 -8.65 0.83
CA ASP A 48 9.57 -10.07 1.08
C ASP A 48 9.37 -10.92 -0.18
N TYR A 49 8.32 -10.62 -0.95
CA TYR A 49 8.03 -11.33 -2.19
C TYR A 49 9.10 -11.08 -3.25
N ALA A 50 9.55 -9.83 -3.41
CA ALA A 50 10.64 -9.49 -4.31
C ALA A 50 11.93 -10.23 -3.93
N ALA A 51 12.26 -10.33 -2.64
CA ALA A 51 13.42 -11.08 -2.16
C ALA A 51 13.31 -12.58 -2.52
N ARG A 52 12.15 -13.20 -2.31
CA ARG A 52 11.90 -14.60 -2.69
C ARG A 52 12.03 -14.83 -4.19
N LEU A 53 11.50 -13.92 -5.02
CA LEU A 53 11.62 -14.04 -6.48
C LEU A 53 13.08 -13.90 -6.93
N ARG A 54 13.86 -12.98 -6.35
CA ARG A 54 15.30 -12.85 -6.62
C ARG A 54 16.06 -14.13 -6.27
N ALA A 55 15.74 -14.76 -5.15
CA ALA A 55 16.35 -16.03 -4.74
C ALA A 55 16.09 -17.18 -5.75
N THR A 56 15.05 -17.08 -6.58
CA THR A 56 14.76 -18.04 -7.67
C THR A 56 15.44 -17.70 -9.00
N GLY A 57 16.34 -16.72 -9.04
CA GLY A 57 17.04 -16.30 -10.25
C GLY A 57 16.20 -15.45 -11.22
N LYS A 58 15.01 -15.00 -10.81
CA LYS A 58 14.18 -14.11 -11.62
C LYS A 58 14.74 -12.69 -11.59
N ARG A 59 14.66 -11.98 -12.71
CA ARG A 59 14.94 -10.54 -12.77
C ARG A 59 13.82 -9.77 -12.05
N VAL A 60 14.17 -9.08 -10.96
CA VAL A 60 13.21 -8.36 -10.11
C VAL A 60 13.79 -7.01 -9.71
N GLU A 61 13.18 -5.94 -10.18
CA GLU A 61 13.42 -4.57 -9.74
C GLU A 61 12.31 -4.15 -8.77
N LEU A 62 12.67 -3.73 -7.56
CA LEU A 62 11.74 -3.17 -6.57
C LEU A 62 12.04 -1.67 -6.49
N VAL A 63 11.00 -0.84 -6.63
CA VAL A 63 11.11 0.62 -6.63
C VAL A 63 10.07 1.16 -5.66
N GLU A 64 10.50 1.95 -4.68
CA GLU A 64 9.64 2.64 -3.72
C GLU A 64 9.41 4.07 -4.21
N PHE A 65 8.14 4.48 -4.28
CA PHE A 65 7.76 5.85 -4.63
C PHE A 65 7.48 6.60 -3.34
N GLU A 66 8.44 7.40 -2.89
CA GLU A 66 8.37 8.08 -1.60
C GLU A 66 7.12 8.96 -1.47
N GLY A 67 6.46 8.88 -0.31
CA GLY A 67 5.25 9.64 -0.01
C GLY A 67 3.99 9.20 -0.77
N GLN A 68 4.06 8.16 -1.61
CA GLN A 68 2.90 7.65 -2.32
C GLN A 68 2.13 6.59 -1.51
N HIS A 69 0.80 6.65 -1.59
CA HIS A 69 -0.11 5.69 -0.98
C HIS A 69 -0.38 4.51 -1.91
N HIS A 70 -1.01 3.46 -1.37
CA HIS A 70 -1.44 2.33 -2.18
C HIS A 70 -2.35 2.76 -3.33
N GLY A 71 -2.01 2.39 -4.57
CA GLY A 71 -2.83 2.71 -5.74
C GLY A 71 -2.76 4.17 -6.20
N PHE A 72 -1.76 4.96 -5.79
CA PHE A 72 -1.60 6.37 -6.17
C PHE A 72 -1.80 6.66 -7.67
N PHE A 73 -1.36 5.76 -8.54
CA PHE A 73 -1.46 5.89 -10.00
C PHE A 73 -2.89 5.79 -10.54
N ALA A 74 -3.83 5.20 -9.79
CA ALA A 74 -5.24 5.16 -10.15
C ALA A 74 -5.96 6.47 -9.75
N ALA A 75 -5.52 7.09 -8.65
CA ALA A 75 -6.05 8.37 -8.19
C ALA A 75 -5.51 9.55 -9.00
N GLU A 76 -4.21 9.55 -9.32
CA GLU A 76 -3.54 10.61 -10.07
C GLU A 76 -2.70 10.03 -11.23
N PRO A 77 -3.34 9.60 -12.33
CA PRO A 77 -2.67 8.88 -13.42
C PRO A 77 -1.67 9.73 -14.21
N PHE A 78 -1.78 11.05 -14.17
CA PHE A 78 -0.94 11.99 -14.92
C PHE A 78 -0.01 12.83 -14.03
N GLY A 79 0.13 12.47 -12.75
CA GLY A 79 1.07 13.12 -11.84
C GLY A 79 2.52 12.68 -12.08
N ASP A 80 3.46 13.34 -11.39
CA ASP A 80 4.89 13.04 -11.51
C ASP A 80 5.20 11.58 -11.15
N ALA A 81 4.63 11.08 -10.05
CA ALA A 81 4.80 9.70 -9.62
C ALA A 81 4.20 8.70 -10.63
N GLY A 82 3.04 9.00 -11.21
CA GLY A 82 2.41 8.17 -12.24
C GLY A 82 3.23 8.12 -13.53
N SER A 83 3.77 9.26 -13.95
CA SER A 83 4.67 9.37 -15.11
C SER A 83 5.96 8.57 -14.90
N GLU A 84 6.55 8.68 -13.71
CA GLU A 84 7.75 7.92 -13.33
C GLU A 84 7.48 6.41 -13.28
N LEU A 85 6.32 5.98 -12.77
CA LEU A 85 5.89 4.58 -12.79
C LEU A 85 5.86 4.02 -14.22
N VAL A 86 5.23 4.73 -15.17
CA VAL A 86 5.19 4.33 -16.58
C VAL A 86 6.61 4.23 -17.15
N ARG A 87 7.49 5.17 -16.83
CA ARG A 87 8.89 5.16 -17.28
C ARG A 87 9.66 3.96 -16.75
N VAL A 88 9.52 3.65 -15.46
CA VAL A 88 10.15 2.49 -14.80
C VAL A 88 9.68 1.19 -15.43
N VAL A 89 8.36 1.01 -15.61
CA VAL A 89 7.78 -0.20 -16.23
C VAL A 89 8.26 -0.34 -17.67
N SER A 90 8.22 0.74 -18.45
CA SER A 90 8.70 0.75 -19.84
C SER A 90 10.18 0.35 -19.94
N ARG A 91 11.03 0.90 -19.06
CA ARG A 91 12.45 0.52 -18.97
C ARG A 91 12.60 -0.95 -18.63
N PHE A 92 11.85 -1.46 -17.64
CA PHE A 92 11.96 -2.84 -17.22
C PHE A 92 11.58 -3.80 -18.35
N VAL A 93 10.47 -3.55 -19.02
CA VAL A 93 9.92 -4.42 -20.08
C VAL A 93 10.75 -4.34 -21.35
N TYR A 94 11.10 -3.14 -21.81
CA TYR A 94 11.70 -2.93 -23.14
C TYR A 94 13.21 -2.68 -23.12
N GLY A 95 13.78 -2.29 -21.97
CA GLY A 95 15.19 -1.90 -21.86
C GLY A 95 16.22 -3.01 -22.11
N ASN A 96 15.80 -4.28 -22.14
CA ASN A 96 16.67 -5.42 -22.46
C ASN A 96 16.57 -5.90 -23.91
N ALA A 97 15.62 -5.41 -24.72
CA ALA A 97 15.53 -5.79 -26.13
C ALA A 97 16.74 -5.28 -26.96
N ALA A 98 17.45 -4.26 -26.46
CA ALA A 98 18.64 -3.70 -27.11
C ALA A 98 19.95 -4.44 -26.79
N ALA A 99 20.01 -5.24 -25.72
CA ALA A 99 21.23 -5.92 -25.28
C ALA A 99 21.42 -7.34 -25.87
N SER A 100 20.45 -7.83 -26.65
CA SER A 100 20.48 -9.16 -27.28
C SER A 100 20.95 -9.16 -28.75
N ASN A 101 21.39 -8.01 -29.27
CA ASN A 101 21.89 -7.87 -30.63
C ASN A 101 23.35 -7.43 -30.61
N TYR A 102 24.27 -8.26 -30.10
CA TYR A 102 25.69 -8.31 -30.48
C TYR A 102 26.30 -9.64 -30.06
#